data_AF-A0AAD9DDU6-F1
#
_entry.id   AF-A0AAD9DDU6-F1
#
_cell.length_a   1.000
_cell.length_b   1.000
_cell.length_c   1.000
_cell.angle_alpha   90.00
_cell.angle_beta   90.00
_cell.angle_gamma   90.00
#
_symmetry.space_group_name_H-M   'P 1'
#
loop_
_entity.id
_entity.type
_entity.pdbx_description
1 polymer ?
#
loop_
_entity_poly.entity_id
_entity_poly.type
_entity_poly.pdbx_seq_one_letter_code
_entity_poly.pdbx_strand_id
1 'polypeptide(L)'
;READSFSPIEVSSTHHLAGSQYEKADSIWDIRFKELTAFKRNHGHCNVPQKYPPNKSLGIWVNKQRMEYNKRIDGRKKSSLSDSRLERLQSLGFRWAKRKGAASWENHFAALVSYKEEFGHCSVPTKYKEDTALGRWVSTQRAEYKKYSEGEPSAMTDDKIKRLEKVGFAWWMGV
;
A
#
# COMPACT_ATOMS: atom_id res chain seq x y z
N ARG A 1 64.26 -42.94 -33.40
CA ARG A 1 63.55 -41.67 -33.19
C ARG A 1 62.07 -41.97 -33.31
N GLU A 2 61.19 -41.76 -32.36
CA GLU A 2 61.16 -41.26 -30.98
C GLU A 2 59.76 -41.75 -30.51
N ALA A 3 59.66 -42.43 -29.37
CA ALA A 3 59.00 -41.94 -28.13
C ALA A 3 57.55 -41.44 -28.37
N ASP A 4 56.53 -41.76 -27.58
CA ASP A 4 56.35 -42.51 -26.35
C ASP A 4 54.83 -42.56 -26.08
N SER A 5 54.39 -43.54 -25.28
CA SER A 5 53.29 -43.46 -24.29
C SER A 5 51.89 -42.98 -24.70
N PHE A 6 50.87 -43.84 -24.52
CA PHE A 6 49.90 -43.75 -23.41
C PHE A 6 48.84 -44.87 -23.53
N SER A 7 48.73 -45.69 -22.47
CA SER A 7 47.78 -46.81 -22.32
C SER A 7 46.42 -46.31 -21.76
N PRO A 8 45.43 -47.19 -21.46
CA PRO A 8 44.12 -47.22 -22.10
C PRO A 8 43.03 -46.46 -21.32
N ILE A 9 41.99 -46.09 -22.06
CA ILE A 9 40.75 -45.46 -21.58
C ILE A 9 39.92 -46.50 -20.81
N GLU A 10 39.77 -46.32 -19.50
CA GLU A 10 38.70 -46.94 -18.71
C GLU A 10 37.42 -46.10 -18.85
N VAL A 11 36.40 -46.72 -19.44
CA VAL A 11 35.03 -46.23 -19.52
C VAL A 11 34.24 -46.79 -18.34
N SER A 12 33.63 -45.91 -17.53
CA SER A 12 32.21 -46.02 -17.08
C SER A 12 31.87 -45.03 -15.97
N SER A 13 30.96 -44.10 -16.26
CA SER A 13 29.64 -44.10 -15.59
C SER A 13 28.76 -42.97 -16.09
N THR A 14 27.59 -43.39 -16.51
CA THR A 14 26.47 -42.65 -17.09
C THR A 14 25.84 -41.64 -16.13
N HIS A 15 25.43 -40.51 -16.71
CA HIS A 15 24.31 -39.62 -16.35
C HIS A 15 24.14 -39.21 -14.88
N HIS A 16 24.16 -37.90 -14.61
CA HIS A 16 22.97 -37.18 -14.16
C HIS A 16 23.19 -35.65 -14.08
N LEU A 17 22.16 -34.95 -14.56
CA LEU A 17 21.68 -33.63 -14.14
C LEU A 17 22.34 -32.37 -14.71
N ALA A 18 21.62 -31.84 -15.70
CA ALA A 18 21.49 -30.42 -15.97
C ALA A 18 21.29 -29.63 -14.66
N GLY A 19 22.22 -28.72 -14.39
CA GLY A 19 22.13 -27.70 -13.35
C GLY A 19 22.45 -26.33 -13.94
N SER A 20 21.87 -25.98 -15.09
CA SER A 20 21.82 -24.58 -15.51
C SER A 20 20.74 -23.88 -14.68
N GLN A 21 21.12 -23.31 -13.54
CA GLN A 21 20.34 -22.25 -12.92
C GLN A 21 21.30 -21.25 -12.32
N TYR A 22 21.54 -20.17 -13.06
CA TYR A 22 22.04 -18.93 -12.49
C TYR A 22 21.26 -18.64 -11.20
N GLU A 23 21.92 -18.74 -10.04
CA GLU A 23 21.38 -18.24 -8.79
C GLU A 23 21.11 -16.75 -9.00
N LYS A 24 19.84 -16.37 -9.17
CA LYS A 24 19.46 -14.97 -9.32
C LYS A 24 19.92 -14.24 -8.06
N ALA A 25 20.86 -13.31 -8.20
CA ALA A 25 21.25 -12.40 -7.15
C ALA A 25 19.98 -11.78 -6.54
N ASP A 26 19.84 -11.87 -5.21
CA ASP A 26 18.68 -11.32 -4.51
C ASP A 26 18.51 -9.84 -4.90
N SER A 27 17.29 -9.47 -5.32
CA SER A 27 17.01 -8.05 -5.56
C SER A 27 17.11 -7.29 -4.24
N ILE A 28 17.37 -5.97 -4.31
CA ILE A 28 17.33 -5.10 -3.10
C ILE A 28 16.01 -5.29 -2.34
N TRP A 29 14.90 -5.55 -3.04
CA TRP A 29 13.62 -5.80 -2.40
C TRP A 29 13.62 -7.12 -1.61
N ASP A 30 14.22 -8.18 -2.15
CA ASP A 30 14.33 -9.48 -1.47
C ASP A 30 15.22 -9.40 -0.24
N ILE A 31 16.34 -8.68 -0.33
CA ILE A 31 17.22 -8.42 0.81
C ILE A 31 16.45 -7.72 1.94
N ARG A 32 15.72 -6.63 1.62
CA ARG A 32 14.92 -5.89 2.62
C ARG A 32 13.76 -6.71 3.18
N PHE A 33 13.16 -7.58 2.37
CA PHE A 33 12.12 -8.49 2.82
C PHE A 33 12.66 -9.53 3.82
N LYS A 34 13.85 -10.09 3.56
CA LYS A 34 14.55 -10.99 4.50
C LYS A 34 14.86 -10.26 5.83
N GLU A 35 15.37 -9.03 5.76
CA GLU A 35 15.60 -8.20 6.96
C GLU A 35 14.32 -7.92 7.76
N LEU A 36 13.20 -7.62 7.09
CA LEU A 36 11.91 -7.42 7.74
C LEU A 36 11.40 -8.69 8.43
N THR A 37 11.63 -9.85 7.81
CA THR A 37 11.28 -11.15 8.37
C THR A 37 12.07 -11.43 9.65
N ALA A 38 13.38 -11.15 9.62
CA ALA A 38 14.23 -11.23 10.81
C ALA A 38 13.78 -10.24 11.91
N PHE A 39 13.42 -9.01 11.53
CA PHE A 39 12.88 -8.04 12.47
C PHE A 39 11.58 -8.53 13.13
N LYS A 40 10.64 -9.11 12.36
CA LYS A 40 9.42 -9.69 12.91
C LYS A 40 9.72 -10.81 13.90
N ARG A 41 10.67 -11.69 13.59
CA ARG A 41 11.08 -12.77 14.48
C ARG A 41 11.61 -12.24 15.82
N ASN A 42 12.35 -11.14 15.80
CA ASN A 42 12.96 -10.57 17.01
C ASN A 42 12.01 -9.67 17.81
N HIS A 43 11.05 -8.99 17.16
CA HIS A 43 10.19 -7.99 17.80
C HIS A 43 8.70 -8.40 17.85
N GLY A 44 8.32 -9.53 17.26
CA GLY A 44 6.93 -9.99 17.16
C GLY A 44 6.06 -9.22 16.16
N HIS A 45 6.57 -8.15 15.53
CA HIS A 45 5.79 -7.30 14.63
C HIS A 45 6.63 -6.73 13.47
N CYS A 46 5.98 -6.26 12.41
CA CYS A 46 6.65 -5.59 11.27
C CYS A 46 6.71 -4.06 11.36
N ASN A 47 6.43 -3.48 12.53
CA ASN A 47 6.40 -2.03 12.73
C ASN A 47 7.81 -1.43 12.94
N VAL A 48 8.60 -1.38 11.86
CA VAL A 48 9.94 -0.78 11.90
C VAL A 48 9.83 0.75 11.93
N PRO A 49 10.46 1.45 12.90
CA PRO A 49 10.54 2.91 12.89
C PRO A 49 11.28 3.45 11.66
N GLN A 50 10.88 4.61 11.13
CA GLN A 50 11.55 5.18 9.94
C GLN A 50 13.03 5.49 10.20
N LYS A 51 13.36 5.94 11.41
CA LYS A 51 14.74 6.21 11.85
C LYS A 51 15.31 5.04 12.67
N TYR A 52 14.97 3.80 12.34
CA TYR A 52 15.41 2.62 13.08
C TYR A 52 16.95 2.55 13.13
N PRO A 53 17.58 2.74 14.30
CA PRO A 53 19.04 2.89 14.38
C PRO A 53 19.83 1.67 13.89
N PRO A 54 19.46 0.41 14.23
CA PRO A 54 20.20 -0.76 13.79
C PRO A 54 20.17 -0.96 12.27
N ASN A 55 19.12 -0.50 11.60
CA ASN A 55 19.03 -0.56 10.14
C ASN A 55 18.10 0.54 9.60
N LYS A 56 18.68 1.71 9.35
CA LYS A 56 17.95 2.88 8.85
C LYS A 56 17.34 2.61 7.47
N SER A 57 18.05 1.84 6.64
CA SER A 57 17.60 1.46 5.30
C SER A 57 16.33 0.62 5.33
N LEU A 58 16.21 -0.31 6.29
CA LEU A 58 14.99 -1.09 6.51
C LEU A 58 13.82 -0.18 6.92
N GLY A 59 14.03 0.75 7.85
CA GLY A 59 13.00 1.71 8.28
C GLY A 59 12.48 2.58 7.13
N ILE A 60 13.37 3.08 6.29
CA ILE A 60 13.03 3.83 5.07
C ILE A 60 12.26 2.94 4.08
N TRP A 61 12.72 1.71 3.86
CA TRP A 61 12.09 0.78 2.94
C TRP A 61 10.67 0.37 3.38
N VAL A 62 10.45 0.11 4.67
CA VAL A 62 9.13 -0.17 5.25
C VAL A 62 8.18 1.00 5.02
N ASN A 63 8.64 2.24 5.22
CA ASN A 63 7.84 3.41 4.94
C ASN A 63 7.52 3.54 3.44
N LYS A 64 8.48 3.25 2.56
CA LYS A 64 8.27 3.22 1.11
C LYS A 64 7.19 2.20 0.73
N GLN A 65 7.20 0.98 1.30
CA GLN A 65 6.16 -0.02 1.01
C GLN A 65 4.76 0.50 1.36
N ARG A 66 4.62 1.17 2.51
CA ARG A 66 3.36 1.81 2.93
C ARG A 66 2.92 2.90 1.94
N MET A 67 3.85 3.73 1.46
CA MET A 67 3.56 4.75 0.44
C MET A 67 3.14 4.15 -0.91
N GLU A 68 3.81 3.09 -1.37
CA GLU A 68 3.47 2.42 -2.63
C GLU A 68 2.12 1.71 -2.55
N TYR A 69 1.80 1.10 -1.41
CA TYR A 69 0.46 0.57 -1.17
C TYR A 69 -0.61 1.66 -1.18
N ASN A 70 -0.33 2.83 -0.57
CA ASN A 70 -1.24 3.98 -0.62
C ASN A 70 -1.46 4.49 -2.05
N LYS A 71 -0.42 4.55 -2.90
CA LYS A 71 -0.57 4.89 -4.32
C LYS A 71 -1.47 3.88 -5.04
N ARG A 72 -1.29 2.59 -4.72
CA ARG A 72 -2.06 1.50 -5.31
C ARG A 72 -3.55 1.61 -5.00
N ILE A 73 -3.92 1.94 -3.77
CA ILE A 73 -5.34 2.09 -3.36
C ILE A 73 -5.94 3.45 -3.77
N ASP A 74 -5.14 4.52 -3.89
CA ASP A 74 -5.63 5.85 -4.30
C ASP A 74 -5.93 5.91 -5.80
N GLY A 75 -5.31 5.07 -6.63
CA GLY A 75 -5.52 4.99 -8.07
C GLY A 75 -5.00 6.19 -8.89
N ARG A 76 -4.71 7.32 -8.24
CA ARG A 76 -4.22 8.56 -8.90
C ARG A 76 -2.79 8.46 -9.45
N LYS A 77 -1.97 7.56 -8.92
CA LYS A 77 -0.56 7.38 -9.31
C LYS A 77 -0.22 5.91 -9.44
N LYS A 78 0.55 5.56 -10.47
CA LYS A 78 1.06 4.19 -10.65
C LYS A 78 1.91 3.78 -9.45
N SER A 79 1.57 2.63 -8.86
CA SER A 79 2.34 2.01 -7.78
C SER A 79 3.43 1.11 -8.36
N SER A 80 4.59 1.08 -7.71
CA SER A 80 5.67 0.11 -7.97
C SER A 80 5.55 -1.17 -7.14
N LEU A 81 4.48 -1.29 -6.34
CA LEU A 81 4.18 -2.49 -5.57
C LEU A 81 3.42 -3.50 -6.44
N SER A 82 4.14 -4.51 -6.93
CA SER A 82 3.58 -5.65 -7.66
C SER A 82 2.76 -6.56 -6.75
N ASP A 83 1.90 -7.38 -7.37
CA ASP A 83 0.98 -8.28 -6.67
C ASP A 83 1.74 -9.32 -5.84
N SER A 84 2.78 -9.93 -6.41
CA SER A 84 3.66 -10.86 -5.68
C SER A 84 4.32 -10.21 -4.44
N ARG A 85 4.72 -8.93 -4.52
CA ARG A 85 5.32 -8.21 -3.38
C ARG A 85 4.28 -7.89 -2.31
N LEU A 86 3.06 -7.57 -2.73
CA LEU A 86 1.91 -7.35 -1.86
C LEU A 86 1.58 -8.62 -1.08
N GLU A 87 1.43 -9.75 -1.76
CA GLU A 87 1.13 -11.05 -1.14
C GLU A 87 2.20 -11.47 -0.14
N ARG A 88 3.49 -11.32 -0.48
CA ARG A 88 4.60 -11.63 0.44
C ARG A 88 4.58 -10.77 1.70
N LEU A 89 4.23 -9.49 1.59
CA LEU A 89 4.09 -8.61 2.75
C LEU A 89 2.83 -8.97 3.57
N GLN A 90 1.72 -9.33 2.91
CA GLN A 90 0.50 -9.78 3.58
C GLN A 90 0.70 -11.09 4.36
N SER A 91 1.36 -12.08 3.77
CA SER A 91 1.66 -13.35 4.45
C SER A 91 2.58 -13.16 5.66
N LEU A 92 3.44 -12.14 5.63
CA LEU A 92 4.25 -11.75 6.78
C LEU A 92 3.43 -11.01 7.86
N GLY A 93 2.15 -10.71 7.65
CA GLY A 93 1.32 -9.92 8.56
C GLY A 93 1.75 -8.44 8.60
N PHE A 94 2.28 -7.94 7.49
CA PHE A 94 2.72 -6.55 7.39
C PHE A 94 1.54 -5.60 7.52
N ARG A 95 1.57 -4.76 8.56
CA ARG A 95 0.56 -3.72 8.76
C ARG A 95 0.88 -2.52 7.87
N TRP A 96 0.02 -2.34 6.86
CA TRP A 96 -0.03 -1.12 6.06
C TRP A 96 -0.47 0.03 6.97
N ALA A 97 0.48 0.79 7.51
CA ALA A 97 0.14 1.93 8.34
C ALA A 97 -0.68 2.92 7.49
N LYS A 98 -1.90 3.22 7.95
CA LYS A 98 -2.72 4.29 7.40
C LYS A 98 -1.96 5.61 7.53
N ARG A 99 -2.11 6.48 6.55
CA ARG A 99 -1.59 7.86 6.58
C ARG A 99 -1.91 8.48 7.94
N LYS A 100 -0.93 9.10 8.63
CA LYS A 100 -1.24 10.12 9.63
C LYS A 100 -2.08 11.18 8.89
N GLY A 101 -3.36 11.31 9.25
CA GLY A 101 -4.27 12.32 8.69
C GLY A 101 -5.03 11.95 7.41
N ALA A 102 -5.04 10.69 6.96
CA ALA A 102 -6.03 10.27 5.97
C ALA A 102 -6.71 8.99 6.44
N ALA A 103 -7.89 9.13 7.03
CA ALA A 103 -8.87 8.10 6.82
C ALA A 103 -9.10 8.01 5.30
N SER A 104 -9.12 6.80 4.74
CA SER A 104 -9.52 6.62 3.35
C SER A 104 -10.89 7.25 3.14
N TRP A 105 -11.20 7.65 1.90
CA TRP A 105 -12.55 8.13 1.55
C TRP A 105 -13.63 7.18 2.12
N GLU A 106 -13.37 5.87 2.08
CA GLU A 106 -14.21 4.84 2.71
C GLU A 106 -14.41 4.99 4.22
N ASN A 107 -13.36 5.27 4.99
CA ASN A 107 -13.51 5.40 6.44
C ASN A 107 -14.32 6.66 6.79
N HIS A 108 -14.10 7.75 6.04
CA HIS A 108 -14.90 8.97 6.24
C HIS A 108 -16.33 8.80 5.74
N PHE A 109 -16.54 8.06 4.66
CA PHE A 109 -17.87 7.71 4.19
C PHE A 109 -18.61 6.85 5.22
N ALA A 110 -17.95 5.85 5.81
CA ALA A 110 -18.51 5.06 6.91
C ALA A 110 -18.83 5.94 8.13
N ALA A 111 -17.93 6.86 8.51
CA ALA A 111 -18.18 7.80 9.59
C ALA A 111 -19.34 8.76 9.28
N LEU A 112 -19.52 9.18 8.03
CA LEU A 112 -20.67 9.97 7.59
C LEU A 112 -21.98 9.16 7.69
N VAL A 113 -21.96 7.88 7.33
CA VAL A 113 -23.12 6.98 7.48
C VAL A 113 -23.50 6.86 8.96
N SER A 114 -22.54 6.61 9.85
CA SER A 114 -22.81 6.57 11.30
C SER A 114 -23.32 7.90 11.84
N TYR A 115 -22.77 9.03 11.39
CA TYR A 115 -23.27 10.35 11.76
C TYR A 115 -24.73 10.54 11.30
N LYS A 116 -25.09 10.07 10.10
CA LYS A 116 -26.48 10.12 9.64
C LYS A 116 -27.40 9.24 10.50
N GLU A 117 -26.95 8.05 10.88
CA GLU A 117 -27.72 7.16 11.77
C GLU A 117 -27.99 7.81 13.13
N GLU A 118 -27.02 8.56 13.66
CA GLU A 118 -27.12 9.24 14.96
C GLU A 118 -27.96 10.54 14.89
N PHE A 119 -27.75 11.38 13.88
CA PHE A 119 -28.35 12.72 13.80
C PHE A 119 -29.47 12.86 12.77
N GLY A 120 -29.75 11.80 11.99
CA GLY A 120 -30.77 11.78 10.94
C GLY A 120 -30.39 12.52 9.64
N HIS A 121 -29.24 13.19 9.59
CA HIS A 121 -28.83 14.01 8.44
C HIS A 121 -27.31 13.97 8.19
N CYS A 122 -26.90 14.34 6.96
CA CYS A 122 -25.48 14.43 6.57
C CYS A 122 -24.87 15.83 6.77
N SER A 123 -25.54 16.74 7.49
CA SER A 123 -25.04 18.08 7.78
C SER A 123 -24.03 18.05 8.94
N VAL A 124 -22.78 17.75 8.62
CA VAL A 124 -21.67 17.75 9.60
C VAL A 124 -21.03 19.14 9.66
N PRO A 125 -20.95 19.80 10.84
CA PRO A 125 -20.23 21.05 10.99
C PRO A 125 -18.74 20.92 10.68
N THR A 126 -18.13 21.90 10.02
CA THR A 126 -16.68 21.88 9.70
C THR A 126 -15.80 21.75 10.95
N LYS A 127 -16.25 22.32 12.08
CA LYS A 127 -15.61 22.22 13.40
C LYS A 127 -16.36 21.26 14.34
N TYR A 128 -16.88 20.15 13.81
CA TYR A 128 -17.50 19.08 14.61
C TYR A 128 -16.52 18.62 15.69
N LYS A 129 -16.90 18.72 16.97
CA LYS A 129 -15.97 18.61 18.10
C LYS A 129 -15.53 17.16 18.33
N GLU A 130 -16.44 16.24 18.06
CA GLU A 130 -16.34 14.80 18.26
C GLU A 130 -15.48 14.16 17.16
N ASP A 131 -15.63 14.64 15.91
CA ASP A 131 -14.77 14.25 14.79
C ASP A 131 -14.50 15.42 13.84
N THR A 132 -13.48 16.22 14.20
CA THR A 132 -13.03 17.34 13.36
C THR A 132 -12.50 16.89 11.98
N ALA A 133 -12.08 15.63 11.84
CA ALA A 133 -11.61 15.11 10.56
C ALA A 133 -12.78 14.83 9.62
N LEU A 134 -13.90 14.30 10.14
CA LEU A 134 -15.14 14.13 9.38
C LEU A 134 -15.70 15.48 8.90
N GLY A 135 -15.77 16.49 9.77
CA GLY A 135 -16.25 17.83 9.40
C GLY A 135 -15.44 18.47 8.27
N ARG A 136 -14.10 18.37 8.35
CA ARG A 136 -13.20 18.83 7.27
C ARG A 136 -13.38 18.02 5.98
N TRP A 137 -13.57 16.71 6.10
CA TRP A 137 -13.77 15.84 4.94
C TRP A 137 -15.07 16.15 4.21
N VAL A 138 -16.18 16.37 4.93
CA VAL A 138 -17.48 16.78 4.37
C VAL A 138 -17.35 18.11 3.63
N SER A 139 -16.69 19.11 4.23
CA SER A 139 -16.41 20.39 3.57
C SER A 139 -15.57 20.21 2.30
N THR A 140 -14.61 19.27 2.31
CA THR A 140 -13.80 18.93 1.14
C THR A 140 -14.64 18.31 0.03
N GLN A 141 -15.59 17.40 0.35
CA GLN A 141 -16.46 16.80 -0.66
C GLN A 141 -17.29 17.86 -1.39
N ARG A 142 -17.85 18.84 -0.66
CA ARG A 142 -18.61 19.95 -1.25
C ARG A 142 -17.76 20.80 -2.20
N ALA A 143 -16.53 21.13 -1.80
CA ALA A 143 -15.62 21.91 -2.64
C ALA A 143 -15.19 21.16 -3.91
N GLU A 144 -14.90 19.86 -3.80
CA GLU A 144 -14.53 19.03 -4.95
C GLU A 144 -15.71 18.79 -5.90
N TYR A 145 -16.94 18.68 -5.38
CA TYR A 145 -18.15 18.63 -6.20
C TYR A 145 -18.40 19.94 -6.96
N LYS A 146 -18.18 21.10 -6.31
CA LYS A 146 -18.29 22.40 -6.98
C LYS A 146 -17.36 22.48 -8.20
N LYS A 147 -16.07 22.16 -8.02
CA LYS A 147 -15.09 22.10 -9.12
C LYS A 147 -15.54 21.16 -10.24
N TYR A 148 -16.02 19.96 -9.87
CA TYR A 148 -16.54 18.98 -10.82
C TYR A 148 -17.71 19.55 -11.63
N SER A 149 -18.67 20.24 -10.97
CA SER A 149 -19.82 20.85 -11.65
C SER A 149 -19.46 22.04 -12.54
N GLU A 150 -18.35 22.72 -12.25
CA GLU A 150 -17.82 23.84 -13.03
C GLU A 150 -16.89 23.37 -14.18
N GLY A 151 -16.66 22.05 -14.30
CA GLY A 151 -15.76 21.47 -15.31
C GLY A 151 -14.27 21.64 -14.98
N GLU A 152 -13.93 22.05 -13.76
CA GLU A 152 -12.55 22.15 -13.30
C GLU A 152 -11.97 20.77 -12.92
N PRO A 153 -10.63 20.60 -12.97
CA PRO A 153 -9.97 19.42 -12.45
C PRO A 153 -10.35 19.14 -10.98
N SER A 154 -11.02 18.01 -10.75
CA SER A 154 -11.54 17.60 -9.45
C SER A 154 -11.11 16.17 -9.10
N ALA A 155 -10.95 15.91 -7.81
CA ALA A 155 -10.79 14.56 -7.26
C ALA A 155 -12.14 13.83 -7.04
N MET A 156 -13.25 14.49 -7.35
CA MET A 156 -14.59 13.92 -7.36
C MET A 156 -14.75 12.98 -8.55
N THR A 157 -15.42 11.86 -8.33
CA THR A 157 -15.75 10.87 -9.38
C THR A 157 -17.23 10.56 -9.31
N ASP A 158 -17.81 10.13 -10.43
CA ASP A 158 -19.24 9.78 -10.50
C ASP A 158 -19.63 8.72 -9.45
N ASP A 159 -18.75 7.76 -9.16
CA ASP A 159 -18.97 6.76 -8.12
C ASP A 159 -19.10 7.39 -6.72
N LYS A 160 -18.21 8.33 -6.37
CA LYS A 160 -18.27 9.04 -5.09
C LYS A 160 -19.53 9.88 -4.97
N ILE A 161 -19.92 10.54 -6.07
CA ILE A 161 -21.15 11.35 -6.13
C ILE A 161 -22.36 10.46 -5.85
N LYS A 162 -22.51 9.38 -6.62
CA LYS A 162 -23.62 8.42 -6.47
C LYS A 162 -23.72 7.86 -5.06
N ARG A 163 -22.58 7.55 -4.43
CA ARG A 163 -22.53 7.01 -3.07
C ARG A 163 -22.93 8.04 -2.01
N LEU A 164 -22.50 9.29 -2.16
CA LEU A 164 -22.89 10.38 -1.28
C LEU A 164 -24.37 10.72 -1.44
N GLU A 165 -24.88 10.76 -2.66
CA GLU A 165 -26.31 10.98 -2.93
C GLU A 165 -27.18 9.84 -2.38
N LYS A 166 -26.73 8.58 -2.48
CA LYS A 166 -27.44 7.43 -1.91
C LYS A 166 -27.65 7.55 -0.39
N VAL A 167 -26.74 8.23 0.31
CA VAL A 167 -26.90 8.49 1.75
C VAL A 167 -27.65 9.79 2.03
N GLY A 168 -28.17 10.49 1.03
CA GLY A 168 -28.90 11.75 1.19
C GLY A 168 -27.97 12.92 1.50
N PHE A 169 -26.74 12.89 1.01
CA PHE A 169 -25.80 13.99 1.18
C PHE A 169 -26.24 15.20 0.34
N ALA A 170 -26.65 16.28 1.01
CA ALA A 170 -26.99 17.53 0.35
C ALA A 170 -25.72 18.31 -0.01
N TRP A 171 -25.49 18.59 -1.29
CA TRP A 171 -24.30 19.30 -1.78
C TRP A 171 -24.31 20.79 -1.47
N TRP A 172 -25.47 21.43 -1.62
CA TRP A 172 -25.71 22.83 -1.26
C TRP A 172 -26.48 22.89 0.07
N MET A 173 -25.94 23.61 1.05
CA MET A 173 -26.77 24.20 2.10
C MET A 173 -27.06 25.60 1.58
N GLY A 174 -28.28 25.83 1.11
CA GLY A 174 -28.71 27.18 0.75
C GLY A 174 -28.56 28.09 1.96
N VAL A 175 -28.02 29.29 1.73
CA VAL A 175 -28.30 30.45 2.58
C VAL A 175 -29.60 31.04 2.08
#